data_AF-A0A1B9D6M7-F1
#
_entry.id   AF-A0A1B9D6M7-F1
#
_cell.length_a   1.000
_cell.length_b   1.000
_cell.length_c   1.000
_cell.angle_alpha   90.00
_cell.angle_beta   90.00
_cell.angle_gamma   90.00
#
_symmetry.space_group_name_H-M   'P 1'
#
loop_
_entity.id
_entity.type
_entity.pdbx_description
1 polymer ?
#
loop_
_entity_poly.entity_id
_entity_poly.type
_entity_poly.pdbx_seq_one_letter_code
_entity_poly.pdbx_strand_id
1 'polypeptide(L)'
;MTVLVAVGVSLWLYLRPSPRSDCATVNEMIKYSKSENERMRNLIPVSIDDPQKLVDAYQTRETRMRQYADQIHDPALREKAYAVVHLDDKILDAWRQTIPSQSQPGSGGASSSQDFQRAYTDYAAQSQQAGQALQAACPT
;
A
#
# COMPACT_ATOMS: atom_id res chain seq x y z
N MET A 1 33.35 -45.21 -26.71
CA MET A 1 32.05 -44.53 -26.48
C MET A 1 32.28 -43.52 -25.37
N THR A 2 32.33 -42.23 -25.69
CA THR A 2 32.79 -41.21 -24.74
C THR A 2 31.85 -40.00 -24.77
N VAL A 3 30.99 -39.97 -23.76
CA VAL A 3 30.41 -38.83 -23.02
C VAL A 3 29.97 -37.58 -23.81
N LEU A 4 28.66 -37.46 -24.03
CA LEU A 4 27.94 -36.21 -24.28
C LEU A 4 27.29 -35.76 -22.96
N VAL A 5 27.98 -34.93 -22.17
CA VAL A 5 27.39 -34.27 -20.98
C VAL A 5 27.95 -32.86 -20.88
N ALA A 6 27.32 -31.87 -21.53
CA ALA A 6 27.44 -30.44 -21.21
C ALA A 6 26.57 -29.53 -22.12
N VAL A 7 25.26 -29.77 -22.25
CA VAL A 7 24.36 -28.81 -22.96
C VAL A 7 23.15 -28.40 -22.11
N GLY A 8 23.14 -28.73 -20.81
CA GLY A 8 22.00 -28.44 -19.92
C GLY A 8 22.04 -27.08 -19.24
N VAL A 9 23.23 -26.52 -18.98
CA VAL A 9 23.37 -25.35 -18.07
C VAL A 9 23.05 -24.03 -18.78
N SER A 10 23.33 -23.92 -20.08
CA SER A 10 23.19 -22.67 -20.83
C SER A 10 21.72 -22.23 -20.99
N LEU A 11 20.78 -23.16 -21.09
CA LEU A 11 19.35 -22.85 -21.25
C LEU A 11 18.68 -22.34 -19.96
N TRP A 12 19.19 -22.70 -18.78
CA TRP A 12 18.62 -22.25 -17.49
C TRP A 12 18.84 -20.75 -17.22
N LEU A 13 19.90 -20.16 -17.76
CA LEU A 13 20.16 -18.72 -17.62
C LEU A 13 19.26 -17.86 -18.52
N TYR A 14 18.81 -18.38 -19.67
CA TYR A 14 17.87 -17.69 -20.57
C TYR A 14 16.41 -17.75 -20.12
N LEU A 15 16.07 -18.67 -19.22
CA LEU A 15 14.73 -18.80 -18.63
C LEU A 15 14.54 -17.93 -17.37
N ARG A 16 15.57 -17.22 -16.91
CA ARG A 16 15.40 -16.25 -15.82
C ARG A 16 14.59 -15.06 -16.36
N PRO A 17 13.41 -14.76 -15.76
CA PRO A 17 12.71 -13.53 -16.07
C PRO A 17 13.67 -12.37 -15.88
N SER A 18 13.76 -11.48 -16.87
CA SER A 18 14.51 -10.24 -16.72
C SER A 18 14.07 -9.56 -15.42
N PRO A 19 15.00 -9.09 -14.57
CA PRO A 19 14.62 -8.40 -13.35
C PRO A 19 13.68 -7.25 -13.71
N ARG A 20 12.54 -7.21 -13.01
CA ARG A 20 11.52 -6.17 -13.18
C ARG A 20 12.19 -4.82 -12.91
N SER A 21 11.97 -3.82 -13.76
CA SER A 21 12.50 -2.49 -13.51
C SER A 21 11.81 -1.87 -12.29
N ASP A 22 12.54 -1.03 -11.55
CA ASP A 22 12.00 -0.32 -10.40
C ASP A 22 10.76 0.51 -10.77
N CYS A 23 10.76 1.14 -11.94
CA CYS A 23 9.61 1.87 -12.45
C CYS A 23 8.41 0.96 -12.77
N ALA A 24 8.65 -0.26 -13.25
CA ALA A 24 7.58 -1.25 -13.45
C ALA A 24 7.02 -1.76 -12.11
N THR A 25 7.81 -1.79 -11.04
CA THR A 25 7.34 -2.07 -9.67
C THR A 25 6.51 -0.91 -9.12
N VAL A 26 6.98 0.33 -9.27
CA VAL A 26 6.24 1.54 -8.87
C VAL A 26 4.89 1.63 -9.58
N ASN A 27 4.83 1.37 -10.89
CA ASN A 27 3.58 1.44 -11.64
C ASN A 27 2.53 0.44 -11.12
N GLU A 28 2.93 -0.77 -10.72
CA GLU A 28 2.00 -1.72 -10.08
C GLU A 28 1.61 -1.27 -8.68
N MET A 29 2.55 -0.72 -7.90
CA MET A 29 2.27 -0.18 -6.58
C MET A 29 1.20 0.91 -6.65
N ILE A 30 1.33 1.86 -7.59
CA ILE A 30 0.35 2.92 -7.80
C ILE A 30 -0.99 2.36 -8.31
N LYS A 31 -0.96 1.40 -9.23
CA LYS A 31 -2.17 0.73 -9.73
C LYS A 31 -2.92 0.02 -8.60
N TYR A 32 -2.21 -0.75 -7.78
CA TYR A 32 -2.75 -1.43 -6.60
C TYR A 32 -3.31 -0.44 -5.57
N SER A 33 -2.56 0.63 -5.26
CA SER A 33 -3.00 1.69 -4.34
C SER A 33 -4.32 2.33 -4.81
N LYS A 34 -4.45 2.61 -6.11
CA LYS A 34 -5.69 3.16 -6.69
C LYS A 34 -6.86 2.18 -6.56
N SER A 35 -6.68 0.91 -6.93
CA SER A 35 -7.76 -0.08 -6.83
C SER A 35 -8.19 -0.31 -5.39
N GLU A 36 -7.25 -0.33 -4.44
CA GLU A 36 -7.58 -0.48 -3.03
C GLU A 36 -8.27 0.75 -2.45
N ASN A 37 -7.86 1.97 -2.85
CA ASN A 37 -8.57 3.19 -2.47
C ASN A 37 -10.03 3.17 -2.94
N GLU A 38 -10.29 2.71 -4.16
CA GLU A 38 -11.66 2.54 -4.67
C GLU A 38 -12.44 1.50 -3.89
N ARG A 39 -11.84 0.32 -3.63
CA ARG A 39 -12.44 -0.76 -2.84
C ARG A 39 -12.80 -0.28 -1.43
N MET A 40 -11.90 0.46 -0.78
CA MET A 40 -12.01 0.87 0.61
C MET A 40 -12.86 2.13 0.81
N ARG A 41 -13.01 3.00 -0.18
CA ARG A 41 -14.01 4.09 -0.13
C ARG A 41 -15.41 3.57 0.17
N ASN A 42 -15.74 2.38 -0.33
CA ASN A 42 -17.02 1.72 -0.07
C ASN A 42 -17.13 1.13 1.35
N LEU A 43 -16.01 1.01 2.07
CA LEU A 43 -15.94 0.50 3.44
C LEU A 43 -15.98 1.62 4.49
N ILE A 44 -16.08 2.88 4.08
CA ILE A 44 -16.19 4.04 4.97
C ILE A 44 -17.61 4.63 4.80
N PRO A 45 -18.68 4.01 5.35
CA PRO A 45 -19.97 4.67 5.46
C PRO A 45 -19.97 5.66 6.62
N VAL A 46 -21.01 6.48 6.68
CA VAL A 46 -21.33 7.39 7.81
C VAL A 46 -21.44 6.64 9.16
N SER A 47 -21.62 5.31 9.14
CA SER A 47 -21.40 4.39 10.26
C SER A 47 -20.69 3.12 9.78
N ILE A 48 -19.63 2.67 10.45
CA ILE A 48 -18.97 1.41 10.14
C ILE A 48 -19.59 0.32 11.04
N ASP A 49 -20.35 -0.61 10.46
CA ASP A 49 -20.95 -1.74 11.19
C ASP A 49 -19.90 -2.67 11.81
N ASP A 50 -18.73 -2.75 11.16
CA ASP A 50 -17.60 -3.57 11.58
C ASP A 50 -16.28 -2.82 11.33
N PRO A 51 -15.86 -1.97 12.26
CA PRO A 51 -14.64 -1.18 12.15
C PRO A 51 -13.37 -2.01 11.96
N GLN A 52 -13.37 -3.26 12.42
CA GLN A 52 -12.22 -4.15 12.28
C GLN A 52 -11.96 -4.50 10.81
N LYS A 53 -12.99 -4.63 9.97
CA LYS A 53 -12.81 -4.84 8.53
C LYS A 53 -12.05 -3.72 7.84
N LEU A 54 -12.22 -2.48 8.31
CA LEU A 54 -11.48 -1.34 7.76
C LEU A 54 -9.99 -1.41 8.17
N VAL A 55 -9.72 -1.75 9.42
CA VAL A 55 -8.35 -1.97 9.92
C VAL A 55 -7.67 -3.11 9.15
N ASP A 56 -8.33 -4.25 9.01
CA ASP A 56 -7.79 -5.43 8.30
C ASP A 56 -7.52 -5.12 6.83
N ALA A 57 -8.40 -4.35 6.18
CA ALA A 57 -8.22 -3.92 4.79
C ALA A 57 -6.96 -3.04 4.63
N TYR A 58 -6.74 -2.09 5.53
CA TYR A 58 -5.56 -1.23 5.48
C TYR A 58 -4.28 -1.97 5.88
N GLN A 59 -4.33 -2.90 6.83
CA GLN A 59 -3.18 -3.76 7.14
C GLN A 59 -2.77 -4.62 5.94
N THR A 60 -3.75 -5.17 5.23
CA THR A 60 -3.51 -5.94 4.00
C THR A 60 -2.85 -5.06 2.94
N ARG A 61 -3.37 -3.85 2.75
CA ARG A 61 -2.80 -2.87 1.81
C ARG A 61 -1.39 -2.47 2.20
N GLU A 62 -1.15 -2.08 3.45
CA GLU A 62 0.17 -1.66 3.94
C GLU A 62 1.20 -2.76 3.70
N THR A 63 0.87 -4.01 4.03
CA THR A 63 1.72 -5.18 3.79
C THR A 63 2.08 -5.31 2.31
N ARG A 64 1.09 -5.19 1.42
CA ARG A 64 1.32 -5.30 -0.02
C ARG A 64 2.09 -4.12 -0.60
N MET A 65 1.86 -2.91 -0.11
CA MET A 65 2.59 -1.70 -0.49
C MET A 65 4.05 -1.78 -0.07
N ARG A 66 4.32 -2.31 1.14
CA ARG A 66 5.68 -2.58 1.63
C ARG A 66 6.40 -3.60 0.75
N GLN A 67 5.72 -4.68 0.34
CA GLN A 67 6.28 -5.65 -0.60
C GLN A 67 6.70 -5.02 -1.93
N TYR A 68 5.95 -4.03 -2.45
CA TYR A 68 6.36 -3.30 -3.65
C TYR A 68 7.58 -2.42 -3.37
N ALA A 69 7.59 -1.68 -2.25
CA ALA A 69 8.71 -0.83 -1.88
C ALA A 69 10.02 -1.63 -1.70
N ASP A 70 9.94 -2.83 -1.12
CA ASP A 70 11.09 -3.74 -0.93
C ASP A 70 11.67 -4.29 -2.24
N GLN A 71 10.88 -4.30 -3.30
CA GLN A 71 11.32 -4.73 -4.64
C GLN A 71 12.01 -3.62 -5.44
N ILE A 72 12.07 -2.39 -4.92
CA ILE A 72 12.72 -1.25 -5.57
C ILE A 72 14.19 -1.19 -5.13
N HIS A 73 15.10 -1.18 -6.11
CA HIS A 73 16.55 -1.18 -5.87
C HIS A 73 17.11 0.23 -5.74
N ASP A 74 16.59 1.19 -6.54
CA ASP A 74 16.97 2.59 -6.44
C ASP A 74 16.58 3.15 -5.06
N PRO A 75 17.56 3.61 -4.26
CA PRO A 75 17.30 4.02 -2.89
C PRO A 75 16.40 5.26 -2.80
N ALA A 76 16.49 6.20 -3.76
CA ALA A 76 15.69 7.42 -3.76
C ALA A 76 14.24 7.12 -4.16
N LEU A 77 14.02 6.19 -5.09
CA LEU A 77 12.68 5.74 -5.47
C LEU A 77 12.05 4.89 -4.37
N ARG A 78 12.85 4.03 -3.72
CA ARG A 78 12.42 3.23 -2.58
C ARG A 78 12.00 4.11 -1.40
N GLU A 79 12.75 5.17 -1.10
CA GLU A 79 12.36 6.15 -0.06
C GLU A 79 11.00 6.78 -0.36
N LYS A 80 10.77 7.20 -1.61
CA LYS A 80 9.46 7.74 -2.04
C LYS A 80 8.34 6.70 -1.94
N ALA A 81 8.62 5.44 -2.26
CA ALA A 81 7.65 4.35 -2.11
C ALA A 81 7.30 4.13 -0.62
N TYR A 82 8.30 4.14 0.25
CA TYR A 82 8.10 4.06 1.69
C TYR A 82 7.35 5.25 2.28
N ALA A 83 7.47 6.45 1.70
CA ALA A 83 6.66 7.59 2.09
C ALA A 83 5.15 7.32 1.89
N VAL A 84 4.77 6.56 0.86
CA VAL A 84 3.38 6.11 0.67
C VAL A 84 2.99 5.07 1.72
N VAL A 85 3.86 4.09 2.00
CA VAL A 85 3.62 3.04 3.01
C VAL A 85 3.44 3.65 4.41
N HIS A 86 4.24 4.65 4.78
CA HIS A 86 4.13 5.31 6.08
C HIS A 86 2.83 6.08 6.30
N LEU A 87 2.12 6.46 5.22
CA LEU A 87 0.80 7.04 5.36
C LEU A 87 -0.23 5.98 5.77
N ASP A 88 -0.11 4.76 5.23
CA ASP A 88 -0.97 3.63 5.61
C ASP A 88 -0.76 3.23 7.08
N ASP A 89 0.50 3.22 7.53
CA ASP A 89 0.85 2.97 8.94
C ASP A 89 0.26 4.02 9.89
N LYS A 90 0.40 5.31 9.57
CA LYS A 90 -0.16 6.42 10.38
C LYS A 90 -1.67 6.35 10.52
N ILE A 91 -2.40 6.07 9.43
CA ILE A 91 -3.86 6.02 9.50
C ILE A 91 -4.33 4.76 10.24
N LEU A 92 -3.62 3.64 10.12
CA LEU A 92 -3.88 2.44 10.92
C LEU A 92 -3.72 2.70 12.42
N ASP A 93 -2.68 3.43 12.83
CA ASP A 93 -2.48 3.80 14.23
C ASP A 93 -3.59 4.74 14.74
N ALA A 94 -3.97 5.74 13.94
CA ALA A 94 -5.10 6.61 14.27
C ALA A 94 -6.41 5.82 14.44
N TRP A 95 -6.64 4.82 13.58
CA TRP A 95 -7.84 3.99 13.64
C TRP A 95 -7.84 3.02 14.81
N ARG A 96 -6.71 2.39 15.14
CA ARG A 96 -6.60 1.55 16.34
C ARG A 96 -6.90 2.33 17.62
N GLN A 97 -6.66 3.64 17.66
CA GLN A 97 -6.97 4.48 18.81
C GLN A 97 -8.43 4.97 18.84
N THR A 98 -9.02 5.21 17.67
CA THR A 98 -10.36 5.83 17.55
C THR A 98 -11.50 4.82 17.46
N ILE A 99 -11.27 3.65 16.87
CA ILE A 99 -12.29 2.60 16.66
C ILE A 99 -12.73 1.92 17.97
N PRO A 100 -11.85 1.48 18.89
CA PRO A 100 -12.27 0.85 20.15
C PRO A 100 -13.16 1.77 21.00
N SER A 101 -13.00 3.09 20.84
CA SER A 101 -13.73 4.13 21.54
C SER A 101 -15.16 4.33 21.02
N GLN A 102 -15.48 3.86 19.81
CA GLN A 102 -16.83 3.97 19.23
C GLN A 102 -17.77 2.86 19.69
N SER A 103 -17.25 1.75 20.23
CA SER A 103 -18.03 0.58 20.66
C SER A 103 -18.75 0.77 22.00
N GLN A 104 -18.56 1.90 22.71
CA GLN A 104 -19.27 2.19 23.95
C GLN A 104 -20.55 3.00 23.68
N PRO A 105 -21.74 2.43 23.97
CA PRO A 105 -22.99 3.18 23.89
C PRO A 105 -23.05 4.15 25.06
N GLY A 106 -22.68 5.41 24.84
CA GLY A 106 -22.90 6.46 25.84
C GLY A 106 -22.02 7.72 25.78
N SER A 107 -20.92 7.74 25.03
CA SER A 107 -19.98 8.87 25.13
C SER A 107 -19.27 9.17 23.81
N GLY A 108 -19.69 10.25 23.13
CA GLY A 108 -18.82 10.97 22.17
C GLY A 108 -19.09 10.83 20.67
N GLY A 109 -20.20 10.20 20.24
CA GLY A 109 -20.41 9.77 18.83
C GLY A 109 -20.32 10.82 17.72
N ALA A 110 -20.48 12.13 18.00
CA ALA A 110 -20.35 13.17 16.98
C ALA A 110 -18.90 13.67 16.80
N SER A 111 -18.11 13.77 17.87
CA SER A 111 -16.74 14.28 17.82
C SER A 111 -15.79 13.24 17.22
N SER A 112 -15.91 11.98 17.65
CA SER A 112 -15.06 10.89 17.17
C SER A 112 -15.27 10.59 15.68
N SER A 113 -16.50 10.75 15.18
CA SER A 113 -16.82 10.63 13.75
C SER A 113 -16.21 11.77 12.93
N GLN A 114 -16.26 13.02 13.43
CA GLN A 114 -15.63 14.15 12.76
C GLN A 114 -14.10 14.06 12.75
N ASP A 115 -13.48 13.62 13.84
CA ASP A 115 -12.04 13.43 13.93
C ASP A 115 -11.57 12.31 12.99
N PHE A 116 -12.34 11.22 12.89
CA PHE A 116 -12.10 10.15 11.93
C PHE A 116 -12.19 10.68 10.48
N GLN A 117 -13.24 11.43 10.15
CA GLN A 117 -13.44 11.96 8.80
C GLN A 117 -12.33 12.95 8.39
N ARG A 118 -11.86 13.78 9.33
CA ARG A 118 -10.72 14.67 9.13
C ARG A 118 -9.43 13.87 8.88
N ALA A 119 -9.12 12.91 9.76
CA ALA A 119 -7.93 12.07 9.63
C ALA A 119 -7.89 11.32 8.28
N TYR A 120 -9.04 10.80 7.85
CA TYR A 120 -9.16 10.16 6.54
C TYR A 120 -8.99 11.13 5.37
N THR A 121 -9.54 12.34 5.46
CA THR A 121 -9.40 13.36 4.40
C THR A 121 -7.94 13.79 4.25
N ASP A 122 -7.26 14.06 5.36
CA ASP A 122 -5.85 14.42 5.37
C ASP A 122 -4.97 13.28 4.84
N TYR A 123 -5.26 12.05 5.24
CA TYR A 123 -4.61 10.85 4.73
C TYR A 123 -4.79 10.69 3.21
N ALA A 124 -6.01 10.89 2.70
CA ALA A 124 -6.29 10.74 1.27
C ALA A 124 -5.53 11.78 0.43
N ALA A 125 -5.49 13.03 0.89
CA ALA A 125 -4.74 14.10 0.24
C ALA A 125 -3.23 13.81 0.22
N GLN A 126 -2.66 13.42 1.38
CA GLN A 126 -1.24 13.08 1.49
C GLN A 126 -0.89 11.86 0.62
N SER A 127 -1.74 10.83 0.59
CA SER A 127 -1.54 9.62 -0.22
C SER A 127 -1.56 9.93 -1.71
N GLN A 128 -2.44 10.82 -2.15
CA GLN A 128 -2.47 11.29 -3.53
C GLN A 128 -1.18 12.03 -3.89
N GLN A 129 -0.74 12.97 -3.06
CA GLN A 129 0.48 13.74 -3.30
C GLN A 129 1.73 12.85 -3.33
N ALA A 130 1.87 11.95 -2.35
CA ALA A 130 2.98 11.01 -2.28
C ALA A 130 2.99 10.05 -3.48
N GLY A 131 1.82 9.55 -3.89
CA GLY A 131 1.68 8.71 -5.07
C GLY A 131 2.04 9.42 -6.38
N GLN A 132 1.66 10.69 -6.53
CA GLN A 132 2.06 11.51 -7.68
C GLN A 132 3.57 11.78 -7.70
N ALA A 133 4.16 12.11 -6.56
CA ALA A 133 5.61 12.32 -6.44
C ALA A 133 6.40 11.04 -6.76
N LEU A 134 5.90 9.87 -6.31
CA LEU A 134 6.46 8.58 -6.64
C LEU A 134 6.35 8.27 -8.14
N GLN A 135 5.19 8.53 -8.74
CA GLN A 135 4.97 8.32 -10.18
C GLN A 135 5.85 9.24 -11.05
N ALA A 136 6.00 10.51 -10.66
CA ALA A 136 6.83 11.48 -11.39
C ALA A 136 8.34 11.17 -11.34
N ALA A 137 8.78 10.34 -10.39
CA ALA A 137 10.16 9.88 -10.31
C ALA A 137 10.48 8.75 -11.30
N CYS A 138 9.47 8.21 -12.00
CA CYS A 138 9.64 7.22 -13.06
C CYS A 138 9.55 7.89 -14.43
N PRO A 139 10.57 7.78 -15.30
CA PRO A 139 10.46 8.24 -16.69
C PRO A 139 9.36 7.44 -17.42
N THR A 140 8.61 8.14 -18.27
CA THR A 140 7.63 7.55 -19.21
C THR A 140 8.30 6.82 -20.36
#